data_AF-A0A9R0VWN2-F1
#
_entry.id   AF-A0A9R0VWN2-F1
#
_cell.length_a   1.000
_cell.length_b   1.000
_cell.length_c   1.000
_cell.angle_alpha   90.00
_cell.angle_beta   90.00
_cell.angle_gamma   90.00
#
_symmetry.space_group_name_H-M   'P 1'
#
loop_
_entity.id
_entity.type
_entity.pdbx_description
1 polymer ?
#
loop_
_entity_poly.entity_id
_entity_poly.type
_entity_poly.pdbx_seq_one_letter_code
_entity_poly.pdbx_strand_id
1 'polypeptide(L)'
;MAFRRLLSAAVRRRSAAAAAAVGNAREASTAVAAYDRIADAVNARVRRLEHPDPRFLRYASPVPVHVDHTAILEAPETRVTTLDNGLRVATESSLSSRTATVGVWIDAGSRYETEEAAGVAHFVEHMLFKGTGTRSAGQLEQEIEDMGGHLNAYTSREQTTYYAKVLDKDVPRAMSVLADILQDSKLEDNRIERERGVILREMEEVQGQSEEVIFDHLHATAFQYTSLGRPILGSADNVKSITKKNLIDYIQKHYTASRMVITAAGAVKHDDIVQQAKELFKSLPTDPTTTNMLVAEQPAIFTGSEVRIIDDDMPLAQFAVAFNGASWTDPDSIALMVMQTMLGSWNKSAGGGKHMGSELVQRVAINEIAESIMAFNTNYKDTGLFGVYAVAKADCLDDLAFAIMQEMSKLSYRVTEEDVIRARNQLKSSIQLHLDGSTAVVEDIGRQQLIYGRRIPIPELFARIDAVDPSTIRRVANRFIFDQDIAIAAMGPIKSLPDYNWFRRRTYMLRY
;
A
#
# COMPACT_ATOMS: atom_id res chain seq x y z
N MET A 1 -59.97 21.26 -73.61
CA MET A 1 -60.77 20.09 -73.20
C MET A 1 -59.91 18.89 -72.73
N ALA A 2 -58.80 19.13 -72.01
CA ALA A 2 -57.94 18.05 -71.47
C ALA A 2 -57.69 18.15 -69.94
N PHE A 3 -57.99 19.28 -69.29
CA PHE A 3 -57.71 19.48 -67.85
C PHE A 3 -58.85 19.06 -66.90
N ARG A 4 -60.09 18.93 -67.40
CA ARG A 4 -61.26 18.58 -66.56
C ARG A 4 -61.45 17.07 -66.32
N ARG A 5 -60.75 16.20 -67.06
CA ARG A 5 -60.82 14.73 -66.89
C ARG A 5 -59.84 14.18 -65.84
N LEU A 6 -58.76 14.90 -65.51
CA LEU A 6 -57.77 14.46 -64.50
C LEU A 6 -58.25 14.69 -63.05
N LEU A 7 -59.06 15.71 -62.79
CA LEU A 7 -59.56 16.01 -61.44
C LEU A 7 -60.66 15.03 -60.96
N SER A 8 -61.47 14.47 -61.85
CA SER A 8 -62.51 13.50 -61.47
C SER A 8 -61.94 12.13 -61.08
N ALA A 9 -60.81 11.72 -61.68
CA ALA A 9 -60.10 10.48 -61.33
C ALA A 9 -59.36 10.58 -59.97
N ALA A 10 -58.84 11.75 -59.61
CA ALA A 10 -58.13 11.98 -58.35
C ALA A 10 -59.06 11.94 -57.12
N VAL A 11 -60.30 12.43 -57.24
CA VAL A 11 -61.27 12.44 -56.13
C VAL A 11 -61.82 11.04 -55.83
N ARG A 12 -62.07 10.20 -56.86
CA ARG A 12 -62.52 8.81 -56.66
C ARG A 12 -61.43 7.87 -56.12
N ARG A 13 -60.15 8.14 -56.41
CA ARG A 13 -59.03 7.37 -55.82
C ARG A 13 -58.80 7.69 -54.33
N ARG A 14 -59.08 8.92 -53.88
CA ARG A 14 -58.97 9.29 -52.46
C ARG A 14 -60.07 8.68 -51.59
N SER A 15 -61.30 8.51 -52.09
CA SER A 15 -62.38 7.90 -51.31
C SER A 15 -62.27 6.38 -51.19
N ALA A 16 -61.74 5.68 -52.20
CA ALA A 16 -61.48 4.24 -52.12
C ALA A 16 -60.30 3.90 -51.17
N ALA A 17 -59.26 4.74 -51.15
CA ALA A 17 -58.12 4.57 -50.22
C ALA A 17 -58.51 4.85 -48.75
N ALA A 18 -59.42 5.80 -48.51
CA ALA A 18 -59.93 6.07 -47.17
C ALA A 18 -60.82 4.93 -46.63
N ALA A 19 -61.62 4.28 -47.49
CA ALA A 19 -62.42 3.12 -47.09
C ALA A 19 -61.59 1.86 -46.84
N ALA A 20 -60.50 1.65 -47.61
CA ALA A 20 -59.56 0.56 -47.37
C ALA A 20 -58.73 0.75 -46.08
N ALA A 21 -58.47 2.00 -45.68
CA ALA A 21 -57.77 2.31 -44.42
C ALA A 21 -58.66 2.10 -43.18
N VAL A 22 -59.99 2.22 -43.29
CA VAL A 22 -60.92 1.95 -42.19
C VAL A 22 -61.28 0.45 -42.11
N GLY A 23 -61.22 -0.27 -43.23
CA GLY A 23 -61.50 -1.72 -43.30
C GLY A 23 -60.40 -2.62 -42.71
N ASN A 24 -59.13 -2.19 -42.75
CA ASN A 24 -58.00 -2.96 -42.21
C ASN A 24 -57.60 -2.58 -40.78
N ALA A 25 -58.28 -1.63 -40.14
CA ALA A 25 -58.02 -1.24 -38.74
C ALA A 25 -58.83 -2.07 -37.72
N ARG A 26 -59.54 -3.12 -38.16
CA ARG A 26 -60.39 -3.97 -37.30
C ARG A 26 -59.88 -5.40 -37.07
N GLU A 27 -58.71 -5.76 -37.59
CA GLU A 27 -58.04 -7.03 -37.30
C GLU A 27 -56.60 -6.80 -36.85
N ALA A 28 -56.44 -6.34 -35.60
CA ALA A 28 -55.30 -6.55 -34.69
C ALA A 28 -55.39 -5.55 -33.52
N SER A 29 -56.50 -5.61 -32.78
CA SER A 29 -56.59 -4.97 -31.47
C SER A 29 -56.75 -6.06 -30.41
N THR A 30 -55.81 -7.00 -30.38
CA THR A 30 -55.41 -7.53 -29.07
C THR A 30 -54.80 -6.34 -28.36
N ALA A 31 -55.44 -5.89 -27.28
CA ALA A 31 -54.86 -4.86 -26.43
C ALA A 31 -53.48 -5.38 -25.99
N VAL A 32 -52.42 -4.93 -26.66
CA VAL A 32 -51.04 -5.31 -26.37
C VAL A 32 -50.85 -5.01 -24.90
N ALA A 33 -50.72 -6.07 -24.11
CA ALA A 33 -50.76 -5.90 -22.69
C ALA A 33 -49.56 -5.05 -22.26
N ALA A 34 -49.64 -4.42 -21.09
CA ALA A 34 -48.51 -3.63 -20.60
C ALA A 34 -47.21 -4.46 -20.54
N TYR A 35 -47.31 -5.76 -20.26
CA TYR A 35 -46.17 -6.68 -20.26
C TYR A 35 -45.58 -6.92 -21.66
N ASP A 36 -46.41 -7.01 -22.72
CA ASP A 36 -45.94 -7.20 -24.10
C ASP A 36 -45.12 -5.99 -24.58
N ARG A 37 -45.58 -4.78 -24.26
CA ARG A 37 -44.83 -3.55 -24.58
C ARG A 37 -43.47 -3.48 -23.89
N ILE A 38 -43.40 -3.95 -22.64
CA ILE A 38 -42.15 -4.02 -21.89
C ILE A 38 -41.23 -5.08 -22.52
N ALA A 39 -41.77 -6.27 -22.84
CA ALA A 39 -41.02 -7.35 -23.49
C ALA A 39 -40.45 -6.89 -24.84
N ASP A 40 -41.24 -6.23 -25.67
CA ASP A 40 -40.81 -5.68 -26.96
C ASP A 40 -39.71 -4.61 -26.79
N ALA A 41 -39.86 -3.71 -25.81
CA ALA A 41 -38.85 -2.70 -25.51
C ALA A 41 -37.52 -3.31 -25.07
N VAL A 42 -37.56 -4.36 -24.23
CA VAL A 42 -36.38 -5.10 -23.79
C VAL A 42 -35.74 -5.84 -24.97
N ASN A 43 -36.52 -6.57 -25.75
CA ASN A 43 -36.03 -7.31 -26.93
C ASN A 43 -35.40 -6.37 -27.97
N ALA A 44 -35.99 -5.21 -28.21
CA ALA A 44 -35.44 -4.20 -29.10
C ALA A 44 -34.11 -3.61 -28.57
N ARG A 45 -33.95 -3.52 -27.24
CA ARG A 45 -32.68 -3.11 -26.63
C ARG A 45 -31.61 -4.19 -26.76
N VAL A 46 -31.95 -5.46 -26.51
CA VAL A 46 -31.02 -6.60 -26.66
C VAL A 46 -30.51 -6.72 -28.09
N ARG A 47 -31.39 -6.68 -29.10
CA ARG A 47 -30.99 -6.71 -30.53
C ARG A 47 -30.02 -5.59 -30.91
N ARG A 48 -30.14 -4.41 -30.30
CA ARG A 48 -29.20 -3.30 -30.53
C ARG A 48 -27.82 -3.53 -29.88
N LEU A 49 -27.75 -4.36 -28.84
CA LEU A 49 -26.49 -4.71 -28.15
C LEU A 49 -25.74 -5.86 -28.84
N GLU A 50 -26.39 -6.69 -29.65
CA GLU A 50 -25.81 -7.89 -30.28
C GLU A 50 -24.73 -7.60 -31.34
N HIS A 51 -24.75 -6.41 -31.93
CA HIS A 51 -23.85 -6.05 -33.04
C HIS A 51 -22.88 -4.93 -32.65
N PRO A 52 -21.80 -5.26 -31.92
CA PRO A 52 -20.77 -4.28 -31.61
C PRO A 52 -20.03 -3.85 -32.87
N ASP A 53 -19.64 -2.59 -32.92
CA ASP A 53 -18.83 -2.06 -34.02
C ASP A 53 -17.35 -2.46 -33.80
N PRO A 54 -16.75 -3.25 -34.72
CA PRO A 54 -15.43 -3.86 -34.52
C PRO A 54 -14.31 -2.84 -34.37
N ARG A 55 -14.50 -1.59 -34.82
CA ARG A 55 -13.49 -0.53 -34.63
C ARG A 55 -13.21 -0.27 -33.14
N PHE A 56 -14.21 -0.45 -32.27
CA PHE A 56 -14.04 -0.26 -30.82
C PHE A 56 -13.40 -1.47 -30.13
N LEU A 57 -13.38 -2.63 -30.78
CA LEU A 57 -12.78 -3.88 -30.26
C LEU A 57 -11.36 -4.13 -30.77
N ARG A 58 -10.81 -3.23 -31.62
CA ARG A 58 -9.54 -3.44 -32.33
C ARG A 58 -8.33 -3.66 -31.42
N TYR A 59 -8.28 -2.99 -30.27
CA TYR A 59 -7.09 -2.98 -29.39
C TYR A 59 -7.33 -3.62 -28.03
N ALA A 60 -8.58 -3.78 -27.61
CA ALA A 60 -8.90 -4.30 -26.29
C ALA A 60 -8.90 -5.83 -26.29
N SER A 61 -8.18 -6.43 -25.34
CA SER A 61 -8.23 -7.87 -25.07
C SER A 61 -8.53 -8.08 -23.59
N PRO A 62 -9.52 -8.93 -23.24
CA PRO A 62 -9.75 -9.32 -21.84
C PRO A 62 -8.73 -10.36 -21.35
N VAL A 63 -8.03 -11.03 -22.28
CA VAL A 63 -6.99 -12.02 -21.96
C VAL A 63 -5.66 -11.29 -21.78
N PRO A 64 -5.03 -11.41 -20.60
CA PRO A 64 -3.76 -10.75 -20.34
C PRO A 64 -2.64 -11.42 -21.14
N VAL A 65 -1.74 -10.61 -21.68
CA VAL A 65 -0.54 -11.07 -22.37
C VAL A 65 0.69 -10.46 -21.72
N HIS A 66 1.83 -11.15 -21.82
CA HIS A 66 3.11 -10.55 -21.46
C HIS A 66 3.47 -9.47 -22.49
N VAL A 67 4.00 -8.35 -22.01
CA VAL A 67 4.38 -7.20 -22.82
C VAL A 67 5.80 -6.78 -22.45
N ASP A 68 6.62 -6.51 -23.47
CA ASP A 68 7.92 -5.90 -23.30
C ASP A 68 7.78 -4.38 -23.19
N HIS A 69 8.27 -3.83 -22.08
CA HIS A 69 8.20 -2.40 -21.77
C HIS A 69 9.55 -1.70 -21.94
N THR A 70 10.62 -2.41 -22.35
CA THR A 70 12.01 -1.92 -22.33
C THR A 70 12.17 -0.53 -22.95
N ALA A 71 11.43 -0.23 -24.03
CA ALA A 71 11.46 1.04 -24.73
C ALA A 71 10.99 2.26 -23.89
N ILE A 72 10.27 2.06 -22.78
CA ILE A 72 9.72 3.13 -21.93
C ILE A 72 10.29 3.13 -20.52
N LEU A 73 11.28 2.28 -20.21
CA LEU A 73 11.87 2.16 -18.87
C LEU A 73 13.10 3.05 -18.66
N GLU A 74 13.42 3.92 -19.62
CA GLU A 74 14.49 4.90 -19.45
C GLU A 74 14.12 5.90 -18.35
N ALA A 75 14.96 5.98 -17.33
CA ALA A 75 14.84 6.91 -16.22
C ALA A 75 16.21 7.54 -15.94
N PRO A 76 16.27 8.74 -15.31
CA PRO A 76 17.53 9.34 -14.92
C PRO A 76 18.32 8.40 -14.00
N GLU A 77 19.64 8.40 -14.14
CA GLU A 77 20.51 7.57 -13.31
C GLU A 77 20.44 8.00 -11.83
N THR A 78 20.25 7.03 -10.94
CA THR A 78 20.42 7.25 -9.49
C THR A 78 21.90 7.22 -9.14
N ARG A 79 22.53 8.39 -9.00
CA ARG A 79 23.92 8.52 -8.57
C ARG A 79 24.03 8.35 -7.06
N VAL A 80 25.02 7.60 -6.59
CA VAL A 80 25.27 7.36 -5.15
C VAL A 80 26.74 7.65 -4.83
N THR A 81 26.98 8.45 -3.80
CA THR A 81 28.30 8.72 -3.23
C THR A 81 28.30 8.35 -1.75
N THR A 82 29.36 7.69 -1.29
CA THR A 82 29.58 7.45 0.15
C THR A 82 30.65 8.41 0.65
N LEU A 83 30.34 9.19 1.68
CA LEU A 83 31.27 10.13 2.31
C LEU A 83 32.26 9.40 3.22
N ASP A 84 33.34 10.08 3.62
CA ASP A 84 34.41 9.51 4.45
C ASP A 84 33.91 9.00 5.82
N ASN A 85 32.82 9.59 6.35
CA ASN A 85 32.18 9.16 7.60
C ASN A 85 31.16 8.01 7.42
N GLY A 86 31.02 7.45 6.20
CA GLY A 86 30.10 6.37 5.89
C GLY A 86 28.67 6.82 5.52
N LEU A 87 28.38 8.12 5.59
CA LEU A 87 27.09 8.67 5.15
C LEU A 87 26.91 8.50 3.64
N ARG A 88 25.77 7.95 3.23
CA ARG A 88 25.44 7.78 1.81
C ARG A 88 24.62 8.96 1.32
N VAL A 89 24.91 9.43 0.11
CA VAL A 89 24.17 10.48 -0.59
C VAL A 89 23.72 9.92 -1.94
N ALA A 90 22.41 9.79 -2.14
CA ALA A 90 21.82 9.27 -3.36
C ALA A 90 20.94 10.31 -4.04
N THR A 91 21.08 10.51 -5.35
CA THR A 91 20.27 11.51 -6.05
C THR A 91 19.76 11.01 -7.40
N GLU A 92 18.53 11.39 -7.73
CA GLU A 92 17.99 11.28 -9.09
C GLU A 92 17.71 12.68 -9.65
N SER A 93 18.59 13.14 -10.53
CA SER A 93 18.57 14.49 -11.08
C SER A 93 17.59 14.60 -12.25
N SER A 94 16.57 15.45 -12.09
CA SER A 94 15.67 15.89 -13.15
C SER A 94 15.65 17.42 -13.20
N LEU A 95 16.63 17.99 -13.92
CA LEU A 95 16.84 19.44 -14.01
C LEU A 95 15.75 20.19 -14.79
N SER A 96 14.86 19.47 -15.46
CA SER A 96 13.65 20.03 -16.08
C SER A 96 12.56 20.36 -15.05
N SER A 97 12.61 19.77 -13.86
CA SER A 97 11.71 20.08 -12.76
C SER A 97 11.97 21.49 -12.20
N ARG A 98 10.97 22.05 -11.52
CA ARG A 98 11.08 23.32 -10.75
C ARG A 98 11.00 23.10 -9.24
N THR A 99 10.79 21.86 -8.82
CA THR A 99 10.71 21.43 -7.44
C THR A 99 11.68 20.27 -7.20
N ALA A 100 12.01 20.07 -5.95
CA ALA A 100 12.78 18.94 -5.49
C ALA A 100 12.27 18.45 -4.14
N THR A 101 12.51 17.19 -3.84
CA THR A 101 12.38 16.64 -2.50
C THR A 101 13.77 16.23 -2.04
N VAL A 102 14.13 16.61 -0.81
CA VAL A 102 15.34 16.16 -0.12
C VAL A 102 14.94 15.53 1.20
N GLY A 103 15.70 14.56 1.69
CA GLY A 103 15.42 13.97 2.99
C GLY A 103 16.50 13.04 3.47
N VAL A 104 16.32 12.56 4.69
CA VAL A 104 17.22 11.67 5.39
C VAL A 104 16.44 10.46 5.85
N TRP A 105 16.86 9.30 5.37
CA TRP A 105 16.34 8.00 5.77
C TRP A 105 17.32 7.39 6.75
N ILE A 106 16.82 7.01 7.91
CA ILE A 106 17.59 6.49 9.03
C ILE A 106 17.14 5.05 9.25
N ASP A 107 18.10 4.13 9.28
CA ASP A 107 17.88 2.72 9.60
C ASP A 107 17.71 2.54 11.11
N ALA A 108 16.68 3.18 11.67
CA ALA A 108 16.28 3.22 13.08
C ALA A 108 14.75 3.19 13.16
N GLY A 109 14.18 2.82 14.30
CA GLY A 109 12.74 2.57 14.45
C GLY A 109 12.46 1.76 15.72
N SER A 110 11.18 1.48 15.98
CA SER A 110 10.75 0.86 17.25
C SER A 110 11.33 -0.54 17.52
N ARG A 111 11.75 -1.26 16.47
CA ARG A 111 12.45 -2.56 16.57
C ARG A 111 13.76 -2.46 17.35
N TYR A 112 14.45 -1.32 17.27
CA TYR A 112 15.79 -1.16 17.85
C TYR A 112 15.79 -0.55 19.26
N GLU A 113 14.60 -0.37 19.84
CA GLU A 113 14.41 0.14 21.19
C GLU A 113 14.64 -0.95 22.24
N THR A 114 14.92 -0.54 23.47
CA THR A 114 14.80 -1.44 24.64
C THR A 114 13.35 -1.49 25.10
N GLU A 115 12.99 -2.51 25.88
CA GLU A 115 11.62 -2.65 26.38
C GLU A 115 11.20 -1.48 27.29
N GLU A 116 12.12 -0.99 28.11
CA GLU A 116 11.90 0.11 29.05
C GLU A 116 11.74 1.46 28.35
N ALA A 117 12.28 1.59 27.14
CA ALA A 117 12.22 2.81 26.34
C ALA A 117 11.33 2.65 25.10
N ALA A 118 10.43 1.66 25.07
CA ALA A 118 9.57 1.45 23.91
C ALA A 118 8.68 2.69 23.66
N GLY A 119 8.65 3.18 22.42
CA GLY A 119 8.02 4.44 22.01
C GLY A 119 8.98 5.64 21.93
N VAL A 120 10.26 5.46 22.26
CA VAL A 120 11.27 6.55 22.21
C VAL A 120 11.53 7.04 20.78
N ALA A 121 11.45 6.18 19.76
CA ALA A 121 11.66 6.54 18.36
C ALA A 121 10.60 7.55 17.89
N HIS A 122 9.33 7.26 18.18
CA HIS A 122 8.22 8.16 17.90
C HIS A 122 8.31 9.45 18.72
N PHE A 123 8.71 9.35 19.99
CA PHE A 123 8.93 10.53 20.83
C PHE A 123 10.03 11.43 20.26
N VAL A 124 11.15 10.85 19.79
CA VAL A 124 12.23 11.59 19.14
C VAL A 124 11.72 12.30 17.89
N GLU A 125 10.93 11.63 17.05
CA GLU A 125 10.28 12.25 15.89
C GLU A 125 9.53 13.53 16.25
N HIS A 126 8.64 13.48 17.25
CA HIS A 126 7.92 14.66 17.73
C HIS A 126 8.88 15.76 18.19
N MET A 127 9.95 15.39 18.90
CA MET A 127 10.83 16.33 19.55
C MET A 127 11.82 17.02 18.60
N LEU A 128 12.26 16.37 17.51
CA LEU A 128 13.24 16.96 16.59
C LEU A 128 12.71 18.20 15.86
N PHE A 129 11.39 18.37 15.77
CA PHE A 129 10.77 19.59 15.21
C PHE A 129 10.60 20.72 16.22
N LYS A 130 10.86 20.51 17.52
CA LYS A 130 10.51 21.47 18.59
C LYS A 130 11.64 22.46 18.93
N GLY A 131 12.53 22.68 17.98
CA GLY A 131 13.59 23.69 18.04
C GLY A 131 14.99 23.11 18.20
N THR A 132 15.97 23.90 17.77
CA THR A 132 17.39 23.59 17.70
C THR A 132 18.23 24.61 18.47
N GLY A 133 19.55 24.39 18.53
CA GLY A 133 20.56 25.35 18.94
C GLY A 133 20.34 26.72 18.31
N THR A 134 20.13 26.70 16.99
CA THR A 134 20.14 27.88 16.13
C THR A 134 18.76 28.49 15.88
N ARG A 135 17.68 27.71 16.00
CA ARG A 135 16.30 28.14 15.70
C ARG A 135 15.32 27.70 16.78
N SER A 136 14.39 28.57 17.15
CA SER A 136 13.23 28.14 17.93
C SER A 136 12.25 27.31 17.07
N ALA A 137 11.37 26.54 17.70
CA ALA A 137 10.34 25.75 16.99
C ALA A 137 9.53 26.61 15.98
N GLY A 138 9.04 27.77 16.42
CA GLY A 138 8.25 28.65 15.56
C GLY A 138 9.05 29.26 14.41
N GLN A 139 10.35 29.53 14.62
CA GLN A 139 11.23 29.98 13.53
C GLN A 139 11.48 28.87 12.51
N LEU A 140 11.56 27.62 12.95
CA LEU A 140 11.76 26.47 12.07
C LEU A 140 10.53 26.24 11.19
N GLU A 141 9.34 26.24 11.78
CA GLU A 141 8.06 26.14 11.06
C GLU A 141 7.91 27.31 10.08
N GLN A 142 8.10 28.55 10.56
CA GLN A 142 7.98 29.75 9.72
C GLN A 142 8.99 29.76 8.58
N GLU A 143 10.23 29.31 8.79
CA GLU A 143 11.24 29.27 7.72
C GLU A 143 10.86 28.33 6.58
N ILE A 144 10.27 27.17 6.90
CA ILE A 144 9.75 26.20 5.91
C ILE A 144 8.51 26.77 5.19
N GLU A 145 7.59 27.40 5.91
CA GLU A 145 6.41 28.01 5.32
C GLU A 145 6.73 29.23 4.44
N ASP A 146 7.66 30.09 4.86
CA ASP A 146 8.06 31.30 4.14
C ASP A 146 8.70 30.97 2.77
N MET A 147 9.35 29.80 2.65
CA MET A 147 9.88 29.31 1.37
C MET A 147 8.85 28.51 0.55
N GLY A 148 7.61 28.39 1.02
CA GLY A 148 6.55 27.59 0.40
C GLY A 148 6.83 26.08 0.40
N GLY A 149 7.70 25.64 1.31
CA GLY A 149 8.10 24.25 1.46
C GLY A 149 7.15 23.46 2.35
N HIS A 150 7.31 22.14 2.33
CA HIS A 150 6.64 21.24 3.24
C HIS A 150 7.66 20.27 3.83
N LEU A 151 7.78 20.25 5.16
CA LEU A 151 8.64 19.35 5.92
C LEU A 151 7.76 18.31 6.62
N ASN A 152 8.18 17.06 6.62
CA ASN A 152 7.47 15.99 7.33
C ASN A 152 8.44 14.93 7.86
N ALA A 153 7.95 14.11 8.77
CA ALA A 153 8.58 12.87 9.17
C ALA A 153 7.55 11.75 9.31
N TYR A 154 8.07 10.52 9.41
CA TYR A 154 7.34 9.39 9.95
C TYR A 154 8.33 8.34 10.47
N THR A 155 7.90 7.62 11.49
CA THR A 155 8.63 6.50 12.07
C THR A 155 7.87 5.19 11.85
N SER A 156 8.62 4.15 11.48
CA SER A 156 8.15 2.78 11.37
C SER A 156 8.92 1.87 12.33
N ARG A 157 8.66 0.56 12.26
CA ARG A 157 9.37 -0.44 13.06
C ARG A 157 10.87 -0.49 12.76
N GLU A 158 11.29 -0.29 11.51
CA GLU A 158 12.71 -0.40 11.10
C GLU A 158 13.30 0.85 10.46
N GLN A 159 12.49 1.87 10.16
CA GLN A 159 12.92 3.05 9.41
C GLN A 159 12.30 4.31 9.99
N THR A 160 13.08 5.39 10.06
CA THR A 160 12.61 6.74 10.36
C THR A 160 13.03 7.67 9.23
N THR A 161 12.10 8.50 8.77
CA THR A 161 12.31 9.39 7.62
C THR A 161 12.05 10.83 8.02
N TYR A 162 12.91 11.74 7.60
CA TYR A 162 12.69 13.20 7.66
C TYR A 162 12.91 13.78 6.26
N TYR A 163 11.90 14.42 5.68
CA TYR A 163 12.02 14.93 4.31
C TYR A 163 11.33 16.28 4.12
N ALA A 164 11.85 17.07 3.19
CA ALA A 164 11.35 18.36 2.80
C ALA A 164 11.13 18.43 1.30
N LYS A 165 9.94 18.89 0.88
CA LYS A 165 9.60 19.21 -0.50
C LYS A 165 9.65 20.72 -0.67
N VAL A 166 10.47 21.19 -1.61
CA VAL A 166 10.77 22.62 -1.79
C VAL A 166 10.94 22.98 -3.27
N LEU A 167 11.01 24.29 -3.55
CA LEU A 167 11.44 24.80 -4.85
C LEU A 167 12.95 24.59 -5.05
N ASP A 168 13.38 24.53 -6.30
CA ASP A 168 14.76 24.29 -6.71
C ASP A 168 15.80 25.18 -6.00
N LYS A 169 15.50 26.47 -5.85
CA LYS A 169 16.38 27.46 -5.19
C LYS A 169 16.50 27.28 -3.69
N ASP A 170 15.51 26.66 -3.05
CA ASP A 170 15.42 26.51 -1.59
C ASP A 170 15.98 25.18 -1.09
N VAL A 171 16.41 24.29 -2.00
CA VAL A 171 17.06 23.02 -1.66
C VAL A 171 18.23 23.18 -0.68
N PRO A 172 19.16 24.13 -0.85
CA PRO A 172 20.25 24.31 0.12
C PRO A 172 19.75 24.68 1.52
N ARG A 173 18.65 25.45 1.58
CA ARG A 173 18.03 25.86 2.84
C ARG A 173 17.35 24.68 3.53
N ALA A 174 16.62 23.86 2.77
CA ALA A 174 16.00 22.62 3.26
C ALA A 174 17.05 21.64 3.81
N MET A 175 18.17 21.46 3.10
CA MET A 175 19.31 20.65 3.57
C MET A 175 19.88 21.17 4.88
N SER A 176 20.03 22.49 5.03
CA SER A 176 20.48 23.09 6.28
C SER A 176 19.50 22.87 7.43
N VAL A 177 18.18 22.97 7.18
CA VAL A 177 17.15 22.69 8.21
C VAL A 177 17.21 21.23 8.63
N LEU A 178 17.27 20.29 7.69
CA LEU A 178 17.38 18.85 7.98
C LEU A 178 18.64 18.52 8.79
N ALA A 179 19.77 19.15 8.47
CA ALA A 179 21.01 18.95 9.21
C ALA A 179 20.94 19.47 10.65
N ASP A 180 20.26 20.61 10.85
CA ASP A 180 20.09 21.27 12.14
C ASP A 180 19.14 20.48 13.06
N ILE A 181 17.98 20.02 12.55
CA ILE A 181 17.03 19.23 13.36
C ILE A 181 17.61 17.89 13.81
N LEU A 182 18.43 17.25 12.98
CA LEU A 182 18.98 15.93 13.27
C LEU A 182 20.19 15.95 14.21
N GLN A 183 20.91 17.08 14.29
CA GLN A 183 22.18 17.15 15.03
C GLN A 183 22.13 18.08 16.25
N ASP A 184 21.34 19.15 16.22
CA ASP A 184 21.39 20.23 17.21
C ASP A 184 20.03 20.50 17.87
N SER A 185 19.19 19.48 18.03
CA SER A 185 17.91 19.60 18.74
C SER A 185 18.11 19.80 20.26
N LYS A 186 17.47 20.82 20.85
CA LYS A 186 17.66 21.20 22.27
C LYS A 186 17.00 20.27 23.29
N LEU A 187 15.97 19.54 22.88
CA LEU A 187 15.16 18.65 23.73
C LEU A 187 14.82 19.30 25.08
N GLU A 188 14.14 20.45 25.08
CA GLU A 188 13.81 21.20 26.30
C GLU A 188 12.77 20.46 27.15
N ASP A 189 12.93 20.43 28.49
CA ASP A 189 12.07 19.64 29.39
C ASP A 189 10.60 20.08 29.33
N ASN A 190 10.35 21.38 29.22
CA ASN A 190 8.99 21.93 29.06
C ASN A 190 8.34 21.52 27.72
N ARG A 191 9.12 21.25 26.68
CA ARG A 191 8.64 20.78 25.38
C ARG A 191 8.38 19.29 25.42
N ILE A 192 9.25 18.51 26.07
CA ILE A 192 9.05 17.08 26.32
C ILE A 192 7.71 16.84 27.02
N GLU A 193 7.42 17.56 28.10
CA GLU A 193 6.15 17.36 28.83
C GLU A 193 4.92 17.77 28.01
N ARG A 194 5.05 18.77 27.12
CA ARG A 194 3.95 19.15 26.20
C ARG A 194 3.73 18.09 25.14
N GLU A 195 4.79 17.63 24.48
CA GLU A 195 4.70 16.60 23.44
C GLU A 195 4.25 15.26 24.02
N ARG A 196 4.65 14.92 25.25
CA ARG A 196 4.11 13.75 25.97
C ARG A 196 2.57 13.79 26.03
N GLY A 197 1.98 14.93 26.34
CA GLY A 197 0.53 15.12 26.34
C GLY A 197 -0.10 15.05 24.95
N VAL A 198 0.64 15.45 23.89
CA VAL A 198 0.20 15.30 22.50
C VAL A 198 0.20 13.82 22.10
N ILE A 199 1.30 13.11 22.33
CA ILE A 199 1.46 11.69 22.03
C ILE A 199 0.39 10.86 22.76
N LEU A 200 0.11 11.14 24.04
CA LEU A 200 -0.94 10.42 24.77
C LEU A 200 -2.33 10.62 24.17
N ARG A 201 -2.64 11.79 23.60
CA ARG A 201 -3.89 12.02 22.88
C ARG A 201 -3.92 11.34 21.52
N GLU A 202 -2.81 11.37 20.80
CA GLU A 202 -2.67 10.64 19.53
C GLU A 202 -2.87 9.14 19.74
N MET A 203 -2.33 8.57 20.83
CA MET A 203 -2.59 7.18 21.20
C MET A 203 -4.09 6.88 21.38
N GLU A 204 -4.86 7.81 21.96
CA GLU A 204 -6.32 7.70 22.10
C GLU A 204 -7.01 7.82 20.73
N GLU A 205 -6.56 8.71 19.86
CA GLU A 205 -7.11 8.91 18.51
C GLU A 205 -6.87 7.69 17.60
N VAL A 206 -5.70 7.05 17.69
CA VAL A 206 -5.36 5.83 16.95
C VAL A 206 -6.25 4.66 17.32
N GLN A 207 -6.78 4.60 18.56
CA GLN A 207 -7.77 3.56 18.93
C GLN A 207 -9.05 3.65 18.10
N GLY A 208 -9.37 4.83 17.54
CA GLY A 208 -10.48 5.00 16.61
C GLY A 208 -10.22 4.44 15.20
N GLN A 209 -8.97 4.10 14.87
CA GLN A 209 -8.56 3.56 13.59
C GLN A 209 -8.38 2.04 13.70
N SER A 210 -9.48 1.31 13.61
CA SER A 210 -9.50 -0.14 13.84
C SER A 210 -8.50 -0.95 12.99
N GLU A 211 -8.19 -0.52 11.77
CA GLU A 211 -7.21 -1.19 10.91
C GLU A 211 -5.80 -1.18 11.55
N GLU A 212 -5.32 -0.01 11.98
CA GLU A 212 -4.02 0.13 12.66
C GLU A 212 -3.99 -0.69 13.95
N VAL A 213 -5.07 -0.67 14.73
CA VAL A 213 -5.18 -1.46 15.97
C VAL A 213 -5.14 -2.97 15.69
N ILE A 214 -5.81 -3.45 14.63
CA ILE A 214 -5.73 -4.84 14.19
C ILE A 214 -4.29 -5.20 13.81
N PHE A 215 -3.60 -4.36 13.04
CA PHE A 215 -2.22 -4.63 12.64
C PHE A 215 -1.25 -4.59 13.82
N ASP A 216 -1.41 -3.69 14.78
CA ASP A 216 -0.58 -3.68 15.99
C ASP A 216 -0.78 -4.95 16.83
N HIS A 217 -2.03 -5.39 17.02
CA HIS A 217 -2.31 -6.67 17.67
C HIS A 217 -1.80 -7.88 16.88
N LEU A 218 -1.86 -7.83 15.55
CA LEU A 218 -1.32 -8.88 14.69
C LEU A 218 0.19 -8.99 14.85
N HIS A 219 0.92 -7.86 14.83
CA HIS A 219 2.37 -7.87 15.06
C HIS A 219 2.70 -8.35 16.48
N ALA A 220 1.98 -7.88 17.49
CA ALA A 220 2.21 -8.27 18.89
C ALA A 220 2.02 -9.77 19.10
N THR A 221 0.99 -10.37 18.49
CA THR A 221 0.72 -11.80 18.62
C THR A 221 1.68 -12.64 17.75
N ALA A 222 1.93 -12.22 16.51
CA ALA A 222 2.80 -12.94 15.58
C ALA A 222 4.27 -12.92 15.99
N PHE A 223 4.75 -11.81 16.56
CA PHE A 223 6.14 -11.61 16.94
C PHE A 223 6.29 -11.44 18.46
N GLN A 224 5.48 -12.19 19.23
CA GLN A 224 5.51 -12.17 20.69
C GLN A 224 6.91 -12.42 21.25
N TYR A 225 7.23 -11.75 22.36
CA TYR A 225 8.55 -11.79 23.01
C TYR A 225 9.74 -11.31 22.15
N THR A 226 9.48 -10.65 21.02
CA THR A 226 10.52 -10.04 20.18
C THR A 226 10.25 -8.56 19.97
N SER A 227 11.26 -7.82 19.53
CA SER A 227 11.15 -6.36 19.37
C SER A 227 10.16 -5.91 18.29
N LEU A 228 9.93 -6.72 17.27
CA LEU A 228 8.93 -6.43 16.22
C LEU A 228 7.48 -6.49 16.71
N GLY A 229 7.23 -7.20 17.83
CA GLY A 229 5.89 -7.28 18.40
C GLY A 229 5.43 -6.00 19.12
N ARG A 230 6.34 -5.06 19.39
CA ARG A 230 6.00 -3.81 20.08
C ARG A 230 5.37 -2.80 19.12
N PRO A 231 4.31 -2.08 19.53
CA PRO A 231 3.74 -0.99 18.74
C PRO A 231 4.72 0.17 18.63
N ILE A 232 4.61 0.97 17.58
CA ILE A 232 5.52 2.10 17.31
C ILE A 232 5.40 3.18 18.40
N LEU A 233 4.19 3.43 18.90
CA LEU A 233 3.91 4.40 19.94
C LEU A 233 4.39 3.96 21.35
N GLY A 234 4.69 2.67 21.53
CA GLY A 234 4.94 2.11 22.85
C GLY A 234 3.67 2.02 23.72
N SER A 235 3.86 1.73 25.01
CA SER A 235 2.76 1.74 26.00
C SER A 235 2.60 3.13 26.62
N ALA A 236 1.40 3.45 27.08
CA ALA A 236 1.15 4.74 27.75
C ALA A 236 2.02 4.92 29.00
N ASP A 237 2.35 3.83 29.70
CA ASP A 237 3.21 3.87 30.88
C ASP A 237 4.69 4.12 30.52
N ASN A 238 5.17 3.55 29.41
CA ASN A 238 6.48 3.90 28.87
C ASN A 238 6.51 5.35 28.41
N VAL A 239 5.50 5.80 27.66
CA VAL A 239 5.40 7.20 27.23
C VAL A 239 5.37 8.15 28.43
N LYS A 240 4.79 7.78 29.57
CA LYS A 240 4.84 8.60 30.80
C LYS A 240 6.22 8.63 31.47
N SER A 241 7.03 7.59 31.31
CA SER A 241 8.32 7.43 31.98
C SER A 241 9.53 7.81 31.13
N ILE A 242 9.39 7.95 29.80
CA ILE A 242 10.47 8.38 28.90
C ILE A 242 11.04 9.73 29.36
N THR A 243 12.34 9.75 29.64
CA THR A 243 13.07 10.94 30.08
C THR A 243 13.89 11.56 28.94
N LYS A 244 14.32 12.80 29.11
CA LYS A 244 15.28 13.47 28.20
C LYS A 244 16.53 12.62 27.92
N LYS A 245 17.03 11.92 28.95
CA LYS A 245 18.19 11.04 28.82
C LYS A 245 17.92 9.90 27.82
N ASN A 246 16.73 9.28 27.87
CA ASN A 246 16.38 8.21 26.93
C ASN A 246 16.38 8.71 25.47
N LEU A 247 15.87 9.93 25.24
CA LEU A 247 15.88 10.56 23.90
C LEU A 247 17.32 10.78 23.41
N ILE A 248 18.19 11.34 24.25
CA ILE A 248 19.60 11.59 23.92
C ILE A 248 20.33 10.27 23.65
N ASP A 249 20.18 9.29 24.52
CA ASP A 249 20.82 7.98 24.40
C ASP A 249 20.37 7.28 23.09
N TYR A 250 19.09 7.38 22.74
CA TYR A 250 18.55 6.84 21.49
C TYR A 250 19.16 7.54 20.26
N ILE A 251 19.18 8.87 20.24
CA ILE A 251 19.77 9.64 19.13
C ILE A 251 21.26 9.29 18.97
N GLN A 252 22.04 9.31 20.05
CA GLN A 252 23.47 9.00 20.01
C GLN A 252 23.76 7.59 19.51
N LYS A 253 22.95 6.61 19.90
CA LYS A 253 23.12 5.20 19.51
C LYS A 253 22.66 4.91 18.09
N HIS A 254 21.61 5.56 17.61
CA HIS A 254 20.97 5.18 16.34
C HIS A 254 21.16 6.17 15.19
N TYR A 255 21.38 7.45 15.44
CA TYR A 255 21.50 8.50 14.41
C TYR A 255 22.97 8.69 14.03
N THR A 256 23.53 7.63 13.44
CA THR A 256 24.95 7.53 13.08
C THR A 256 25.11 7.61 11.56
N ALA A 257 26.23 8.15 11.09
CA ALA A 257 26.45 8.38 9.66
C ALA A 257 26.30 7.11 8.80
N SER A 258 26.80 5.96 9.29
CA SER A 258 26.73 4.66 8.61
C SER A 258 25.31 4.12 8.43
N ARG A 259 24.35 4.56 9.26
CA ARG A 259 22.94 4.14 9.25
C ARG A 259 22.01 5.13 8.56
N MET A 260 22.56 6.20 8.00
CA MET A 260 21.79 7.27 7.35
C MET A 260 22.06 7.29 5.84
N VAL A 261 21.04 7.66 5.09
CA VAL A 261 21.17 8.02 3.67
C VAL A 261 20.43 9.32 3.41
N ILE A 262 21.15 10.28 2.83
CA ILE A 262 20.56 11.50 2.28
C ILE A 262 20.08 11.17 0.87
N THR A 263 18.83 11.49 0.58
CA THR A 263 18.29 11.32 -0.77
C THR A 263 17.73 12.61 -1.31
N ALA A 264 17.92 12.86 -2.61
CA ALA A 264 17.37 14.01 -3.31
C ALA A 264 16.86 13.65 -4.71
N ALA A 265 15.65 14.08 -5.05
CA ALA A 265 15.10 13.90 -6.41
C ALA A 265 14.44 15.18 -6.91
N GLY A 266 14.52 15.41 -8.22
CA GLY A 266 13.99 16.60 -8.88
C GLY A 266 15.10 17.55 -9.35
N ALA A 267 14.88 18.86 -9.18
CA ALA A 267 15.77 19.92 -9.67
C ALA A 267 17.07 20.07 -8.85
N VAL A 268 17.86 18.99 -8.75
CA VAL A 268 19.08 18.91 -7.94
C VAL A 268 20.25 18.39 -8.76
N LYS A 269 21.45 18.88 -8.48
CA LYS A 269 22.70 18.32 -9.01
C LYS A 269 23.37 17.49 -7.93
N HIS A 270 23.76 16.27 -8.26
CA HIS A 270 24.39 15.36 -7.31
C HIS A 270 25.59 15.98 -6.58
N ASP A 271 26.51 16.60 -7.33
CA ASP A 271 27.76 17.11 -6.77
C ASP A 271 27.53 18.26 -5.79
N ASP A 272 26.52 19.10 -6.02
CA ASP A 272 26.10 20.18 -5.12
C ASP A 272 25.53 19.61 -3.81
N ILE A 273 24.70 18.55 -3.89
CA ILE A 273 24.12 17.88 -2.71
C ILE A 273 25.21 17.16 -1.91
N VAL A 274 26.14 16.49 -2.58
CA VAL A 274 27.29 15.81 -1.93
C VAL A 274 28.15 16.82 -1.19
N GLN A 275 28.47 17.97 -1.80
CA GLN A 275 29.27 19.01 -1.16
C GLN A 275 28.56 19.58 0.08
N GLN A 276 27.26 19.90 -0.03
CA GLN A 276 26.48 20.38 1.11
C GLN A 276 26.38 19.32 2.21
N ALA A 277 26.15 18.06 1.87
CA ALA A 277 26.09 16.97 2.83
C ALA A 277 27.42 16.81 3.59
N LYS A 278 28.55 16.92 2.88
CA LYS A 278 29.89 16.86 3.46
C LYS A 278 30.13 17.99 4.47
N GLU A 279 29.61 19.19 4.21
CA GLU A 279 29.77 20.33 5.10
C GLU A 279 28.83 20.27 6.31
N LEU A 280 27.56 19.92 6.07
CA LEU A 280 26.48 19.99 7.06
C LEU A 280 26.43 18.78 8.01
N PHE A 281 26.85 17.59 7.57
CA PHE A 281 26.74 16.33 8.34
C PHE A 281 28.10 15.76 8.79
N LYS A 282 29.16 16.58 8.77
CA LYS A 282 30.52 16.15 9.16
C LYS A 282 30.64 15.72 10.62
N SER A 283 29.77 16.22 11.49
CA SER A 283 29.79 15.98 12.95
C SER A 283 29.02 14.73 13.38
N LEU A 284 28.37 14.03 12.45
CA LEU A 284 27.63 12.81 12.78
C LEU A 284 28.56 11.76 13.42
N PRO A 285 28.12 11.09 14.49
CA PRO A 285 28.87 9.99 15.08
C PRO A 285 29.14 8.89 14.06
N THR A 286 30.34 8.33 14.13
CA THR A 286 30.75 7.14 13.38
C THR A 286 30.75 5.96 14.33
N ASP A 287 29.64 5.23 14.38
CA ASP A 287 29.53 3.97 15.13
C ASP A 287 29.68 2.79 14.16
N PRO A 288 30.60 1.84 14.40
CA PRO A 288 30.72 0.63 13.60
C PRO A 288 29.54 -0.34 13.77
N THR A 289 28.67 -0.15 14.76
CA THR A 289 27.53 -1.02 15.04
C THR A 289 26.52 -0.96 13.89
N THR A 290 26.48 -2.04 13.11
CA THR A 290 25.51 -2.16 12.02
C THR A 290 24.17 -2.69 12.54
N THR A 291 23.08 -2.33 11.87
CA THR A 291 21.75 -2.87 12.17
C THR A 291 21.67 -4.38 11.97
N ASN A 292 22.45 -4.96 11.05
CA ASN A 292 22.51 -6.41 10.90
C ASN A 292 23.05 -7.11 12.15
N MET A 293 24.00 -6.48 12.87
CA MET A 293 24.49 -7.00 14.15
C MET A 293 23.41 -6.92 15.22
N LEU A 294 22.66 -5.81 15.30
CA LEU A 294 21.56 -5.65 16.25
C LEU A 294 20.43 -6.66 16.00
N VAL A 295 20.09 -6.90 14.73
CA VAL A 295 19.08 -7.90 14.33
C VAL A 295 19.56 -9.32 14.62
N ALA A 296 20.84 -9.63 14.41
CA ALA A 296 21.39 -10.94 14.73
C ALA A 296 21.39 -11.24 16.24
N GLU A 297 21.53 -10.22 17.09
CA GLU A 297 21.45 -10.35 18.54
C GLU A 297 20.01 -10.59 19.02
N GLN A 298 19.02 -9.94 18.41
CA GLN A 298 17.60 -10.07 18.73
C GLN A 298 16.76 -10.34 17.47
N PRO A 299 16.79 -11.58 16.95
CA PRO A 299 16.04 -11.94 15.75
C PRO A 299 14.54 -11.94 16.03
N ALA A 300 13.75 -11.69 14.99
CA ALA A 300 12.31 -11.85 15.07
C ALA A 300 11.91 -13.31 14.81
N ILE A 301 10.99 -13.82 15.62
CA ILE A 301 10.48 -15.20 15.53
C ILE A 301 8.97 -15.11 15.35
N PHE A 302 8.48 -15.60 14.21
CA PHE A 302 7.06 -15.74 13.98
C PHE A 302 6.50 -16.88 14.84
N THR A 303 5.49 -16.60 15.65
CA THR A 303 4.73 -17.61 16.39
C THR A 303 3.30 -17.67 15.89
N GLY A 304 2.80 -18.88 15.67
CA GLY A 304 1.39 -19.10 15.38
C GLY A 304 0.51 -18.91 16.62
N SER A 305 -0.36 -17.91 16.60
CA SER A 305 -1.20 -17.56 17.74
C SER A 305 -2.44 -16.78 17.30
N GLU A 306 -3.34 -16.49 18.23
CA GLU A 306 -4.48 -15.61 17.96
C GLU A 306 -4.77 -14.65 19.11
N VAL A 307 -5.37 -13.51 18.76
CA VAL A 307 -5.97 -12.56 19.70
C VAL A 307 -7.36 -12.17 19.20
N ARG A 308 -8.34 -12.22 20.11
CA ARG A 308 -9.76 -11.96 19.82
C ARG A 308 -10.31 -10.95 20.82
N ILE A 309 -10.68 -9.78 20.33
CA ILE A 309 -11.27 -8.70 21.10
C ILE A 309 -12.77 -8.68 20.76
N ILE A 310 -13.55 -9.43 21.54
CA ILE A 310 -14.99 -9.53 21.31
C ILE A 310 -15.67 -8.26 21.81
N ASP A 311 -16.24 -7.50 20.88
CA ASP A 311 -17.04 -6.30 21.14
C ASP A 311 -18.29 -6.33 20.26
N ASP A 312 -19.42 -6.72 20.86
CA ASP A 312 -20.69 -6.82 20.15
C ASP A 312 -21.35 -5.46 19.88
N ASP A 313 -20.86 -4.38 20.50
CA ASP A 313 -21.39 -3.02 20.29
C ASP A 313 -20.84 -2.39 19.01
N MET A 314 -19.74 -2.94 18.46
CA MET A 314 -19.21 -2.54 17.16
C MET A 314 -20.10 -3.00 16.00
N PRO A 315 -20.34 -2.17 14.98
CA PRO A 315 -21.24 -2.51 13.87
C PRO A 315 -20.67 -3.56 12.89
N LEU A 316 -19.34 -3.65 12.79
CA LEU A 316 -18.63 -4.51 11.85
C LEU A 316 -17.51 -5.25 12.57
N ALA A 317 -17.32 -6.50 12.18
CA ALA A 317 -16.19 -7.31 12.60
C ALA A 317 -15.02 -7.12 11.64
N GLN A 318 -13.82 -7.08 12.20
CA GLN A 318 -12.57 -6.87 11.46
C GLN A 318 -11.58 -7.92 11.90
N PHE A 319 -10.89 -8.54 10.95
CA PHE A 319 -9.84 -9.51 11.28
C PHE A 319 -8.74 -9.53 10.22
N ALA A 320 -7.54 -9.85 10.66
CA ALA A 320 -6.41 -10.17 9.81
C ALA A 320 -5.92 -11.59 10.13
N VAL A 321 -5.64 -12.36 9.08
CA VAL A 321 -4.94 -13.64 9.17
C VAL A 321 -3.66 -13.56 8.36
N ALA A 322 -2.54 -13.93 8.96
CA ALA A 322 -1.23 -13.85 8.33
C ALA A 322 -0.41 -15.12 8.54
N PHE A 323 0.41 -15.42 7.54
CA PHE A 323 1.53 -16.35 7.60
C PHE A 323 2.83 -15.57 7.84
N ASN A 324 3.89 -16.30 8.20
CA ASN A 324 5.23 -15.74 8.16
C ASN A 324 5.59 -15.38 6.71
N GLY A 325 5.91 -14.11 6.48
CA GLY A 325 6.34 -13.59 5.19
C GLY A 325 7.83 -13.79 4.95
N ALA A 326 8.35 -13.13 3.92
CA ALA A 326 9.76 -13.18 3.57
C ALA A 326 10.51 -11.94 4.08
N SER A 327 11.81 -12.10 4.35
CA SER A 327 12.73 -10.97 4.49
C SER A 327 12.72 -10.13 3.21
N TRP A 328 13.06 -8.84 3.32
CA TRP A 328 13.35 -8.00 2.16
C TRP A 328 14.32 -8.63 1.17
N THR A 329 15.39 -9.26 1.65
CA THR A 329 16.48 -9.78 0.79
C THR A 329 16.23 -11.19 0.27
N ASP A 330 15.14 -11.84 0.70
CA ASP A 330 14.78 -13.16 0.20
C ASP A 330 14.40 -13.08 -1.29
N PRO A 331 14.96 -13.92 -2.17
CA PRO A 331 14.60 -13.93 -3.59
C PRO A 331 13.11 -14.23 -3.83
N ASP A 332 12.43 -14.91 -2.89
CA ASP A 332 11.01 -15.22 -2.99
C ASP A 332 10.09 -14.05 -2.60
N SER A 333 10.64 -12.92 -2.13
CA SER A 333 9.86 -11.70 -1.82
C SER A 333 9.10 -11.16 -3.03
N ILE A 334 9.69 -11.19 -4.23
CA ILE A 334 9.02 -10.77 -5.48
C ILE A 334 7.86 -11.71 -5.81
N ALA A 335 8.02 -13.02 -5.59
CA ALA A 335 6.93 -13.97 -5.79
C ALA A 335 5.78 -13.73 -4.79
N LEU A 336 6.07 -13.37 -3.54
CA LEU A 336 5.05 -12.95 -2.58
C LEU A 336 4.31 -11.66 -3.00
N MET A 337 5.00 -10.68 -3.60
CA MET A 337 4.35 -9.49 -4.17
C MET A 337 3.40 -9.86 -5.32
N VAL A 338 3.79 -10.80 -6.18
CA VAL A 338 2.91 -11.32 -7.25
C VAL A 338 1.72 -12.06 -6.62
N MET A 339 1.93 -12.90 -5.61
CA MET A 339 0.86 -13.60 -4.89
C MET A 339 -0.12 -12.64 -4.20
N GLN A 340 0.38 -11.57 -3.56
CA GLN A 340 -0.45 -10.51 -2.98
C GLN A 340 -1.32 -9.87 -4.07
N THR A 341 -0.75 -9.56 -5.22
CA THR A 341 -1.47 -8.95 -6.35
C THR A 341 -2.53 -9.91 -6.92
N MET A 342 -2.25 -11.22 -6.95
CA MET A 342 -3.23 -12.25 -7.35
C MET A 342 -4.41 -12.35 -6.38
N LEU A 343 -4.17 -12.18 -5.06
CA LEU A 343 -5.24 -12.15 -4.05
C LEU A 343 -6.03 -10.83 -4.12
N GLY A 344 -5.33 -9.72 -4.33
CA GLY A 344 -5.91 -8.40 -4.59
C GLY A 344 -6.55 -7.73 -3.38
N SER A 345 -7.21 -6.61 -3.65
CA SER A 345 -8.04 -5.88 -2.70
C SER A 345 -9.39 -5.56 -3.32
N TRP A 346 -10.41 -5.41 -2.46
CA TRP A 346 -11.76 -5.07 -2.88
C TRP A 346 -12.46 -4.26 -1.80
N ASN A 347 -13.27 -3.31 -2.22
CA ASN A 347 -14.18 -2.59 -1.35
C ASN A 347 -15.57 -2.55 -2.01
N LYS A 348 -16.60 -2.39 -1.19
CA LYS A 348 -17.99 -2.36 -1.66
C LYS A 348 -18.30 -1.21 -2.64
N SER A 349 -17.49 -0.15 -2.60
CA SER A 349 -17.58 0.99 -3.51
C SER A 349 -16.79 0.80 -4.82
N ALA A 350 -16.09 -0.32 -5.01
CA ALA A 350 -15.29 -0.57 -6.20
C ALA A 350 -16.17 -0.66 -7.45
N GLY A 351 -15.89 0.17 -8.46
CA GLY A 351 -16.59 0.13 -9.74
C GLY A 351 -16.43 -1.18 -10.51
N GLY A 352 -15.41 -1.97 -10.20
CA GLY A 352 -15.21 -3.30 -10.80
C GLY A 352 -16.17 -4.37 -10.27
N GLY A 353 -16.82 -4.13 -9.12
CA GLY A 353 -17.85 -5.00 -8.55
C GLY A 353 -17.49 -6.48 -8.56
N LYS A 354 -18.34 -7.28 -9.21
CA LYS A 354 -18.28 -8.76 -9.26
C LYS A 354 -17.30 -9.31 -10.31
N HIS A 355 -16.62 -8.45 -11.07
CA HIS A 355 -15.80 -8.84 -12.23
C HIS A 355 -14.32 -8.46 -12.09
N MET A 356 -13.89 -8.08 -10.89
CA MET A 356 -12.47 -7.81 -10.62
C MET A 356 -11.68 -9.12 -10.66
N GLY A 357 -10.56 -9.14 -11.40
CA GLY A 357 -9.93 -10.38 -11.87
C GLY A 357 -9.53 -11.41 -10.81
N SER A 358 -9.23 -11.02 -9.56
CA SER A 358 -8.86 -11.96 -8.50
C SER A 358 -10.03 -12.87 -8.12
N GLU A 359 -9.76 -14.16 -7.98
CA GLU A 359 -10.75 -15.16 -7.57
C GLU A 359 -11.30 -14.93 -6.16
N LEU A 360 -10.45 -14.49 -5.24
CA LEU A 360 -10.88 -14.13 -3.88
C LEU A 360 -11.85 -12.96 -3.93
N VAL A 361 -11.50 -11.92 -4.68
CA VAL A 361 -12.35 -10.75 -4.88
C VAL A 361 -13.68 -11.12 -5.52
N GLN A 362 -13.69 -11.95 -6.56
CA GLN A 362 -14.92 -12.41 -7.20
C GLN A 362 -15.83 -13.13 -6.21
N ARG A 363 -15.30 -14.06 -5.40
CA ARG A 363 -16.10 -14.78 -4.39
C ARG A 363 -16.72 -13.84 -3.37
N VAL A 364 -15.93 -12.89 -2.88
CA VAL A 364 -16.39 -11.90 -1.88
C VAL A 364 -17.46 -10.99 -2.47
N ALA A 365 -17.22 -10.45 -3.67
CA ALA A 365 -18.12 -9.51 -4.33
C ALA A 365 -19.42 -10.17 -4.85
N ILE A 366 -19.34 -11.40 -5.36
CA ILE A 366 -20.51 -12.11 -5.90
C ILE A 366 -21.50 -12.45 -4.77
N ASN A 367 -20.97 -12.96 -3.66
CA ASN A 367 -21.76 -13.42 -2.52
C ASN A 367 -22.05 -12.31 -1.50
N GLU A 368 -21.44 -11.13 -1.64
CA GLU A 368 -21.65 -9.96 -0.78
C GLU A 368 -21.31 -10.22 0.70
N ILE A 369 -20.24 -10.99 0.95
CA ILE A 369 -19.83 -11.51 2.27
C ILE A 369 -18.81 -10.64 3.01
N ALA A 370 -18.41 -9.48 2.47
CA ALA A 370 -17.56 -8.52 3.15
C ALA A 370 -17.93 -7.07 2.77
N GLU A 371 -17.48 -6.10 3.57
CA GLU A 371 -17.49 -4.68 3.23
C GLU A 371 -16.18 -4.29 2.52
N SER A 372 -15.05 -4.86 2.94
CA SER A 372 -13.76 -4.76 2.24
C SER A 372 -12.83 -5.93 2.57
N ILE A 373 -11.89 -6.19 1.66
CA ILE A 373 -10.76 -7.11 1.84
C ILE A 373 -9.48 -6.50 1.27
N MET A 374 -8.34 -6.78 1.90
CA MET A 374 -7.03 -6.34 1.45
C MET A 374 -5.98 -7.42 1.72
N ALA A 375 -5.38 -7.96 0.65
CA ALA A 375 -4.17 -8.76 0.79
C ALA A 375 -2.96 -7.85 1.07
N PHE A 376 -2.17 -8.21 2.08
CA PHE A 376 -0.98 -7.46 2.50
C PHE A 376 0.27 -8.34 2.48
N ASN A 377 1.40 -7.70 2.22
CA ASN A 377 2.73 -8.30 2.26
C ASN A 377 3.70 -7.28 2.87
N THR A 378 4.08 -7.52 4.12
CA THR A 378 4.99 -6.68 4.88
C THR A 378 6.31 -7.40 5.04
N ASN A 379 7.40 -6.76 4.63
CA ASN A 379 8.73 -7.34 4.72
C ASN A 379 9.53 -6.58 5.78
N TYR A 380 10.31 -7.32 6.58
CA TYR A 380 11.32 -6.81 7.51
C TYR A 380 12.68 -7.42 7.15
N LYS A 381 13.75 -7.04 7.88
CA LYS A 381 15.11 -7.50 7.53
C LYS A 381 15.30 -9.01 7.57
N ASP A 382 14.68 -9.70 8.51
CA ASP A 382 14.86 -11.14 8.78
C ASP A 382 13.55 -11.96 8.70
N THR A 383 12.40 -11.30 8.60
CA THR A 383 11.07 -11.93 8.61
C THR A 383 10.06 -11.08 7.83
N GLY A 384 8.80 -11.51 7.74
CA GLY A 384 7.72 -10.67 7.22
C GLY A 384 6.33 -11.15 7.67
N LEU A 385 5.29 -10.51 7.14
CA LEU A 385 3.90 -10.96 7.27
C LEU A 385 3.27 -11.01 5.88
N PHE A 386 2.58 -12.12 5.57
CA PHE A 386 1.81 -12.27 4.35
C PHE A 386 0.40 -12.74 4.68
N GLY A 387 -0.62 -11.94 4.34
CA GLY A 387 -1.96 -12.22 4.85
C GLY A 387 -3.08 -11.48 4.14
N VAL A 388 -4.28 -11.66 4.69
CA VAL A 388 -5.49 -10.96 4.25
C VAL A 388 -6.15 -10.30 5.44
N TYR A 389 -6.40 -9.01 5.31
CA TYR A 389 -7.22 -8.21 6.21
C TYR A 389 -8.63 -8.09 5.63
N ALA A 390 -9.64 -8.23 6.47
CA ALA A 390 -11.03 -8.24 6.03
C ALA A 390 -11.95 -7.55 7.04
N VAL A 391 -12.94 -6.83 6.50
CA VAL A 391 -14.00 -6.14 7.26
C VAL A 391 -15.34 -6.65 6.77
N ALA A 392 -16.18 -7.14 7.68
CA ALA A 392 -17.46 -7.73 7.32
C ALA A 392 -18.50 -7.64 8.44
N LYS A 393 -19.74 -7.98 8.10
CA LYS A 393 -20.80 -8.18 9.08
C LYS A 393 -20.60 -9.52 9.80
N ALA A 394 -21.07 -9.58 11.05
CA ALA A 394 -20.92 -10.75 11.91
C ALA A 394 -21.50 -12.04 11.30
N ASP A 395 -22.58 -11.94 10.54
CA ASP A 395 -23.28 -13.08 9.93
C ASP A 395 -22.58 -13.69 8.70
N CYS A 396 -21.49 -13.08 8.21
CA CYS A 396 -20.75 -13.56 7.03
C CYS A 396 -19.33 -14.04 7.34
N LEU A 397 -18.89 -14.02 8.60
CA LEU A 397 -17.47 -14.24 8.96
C LEU A 397 -16.98 -15.66 8.65
N ASP A 398 -17.83 -16.67 8.79
CA ASP A 398 -17.50 -18.07 8.49
C ASP A 398 -17.30 -18.30 6.99
N ASP A 399 -18.22 -17.81 6.16
CA ASP A 399 -18.14 -17.86 4.70
C ASP A 399 -16.96 -17.04 4.16
N LEU A 400 -16.71 -15.87 4.75
CA LEU A 400 -15.58 -15.01 4.40
C LEU A 400 -14.24 -15.66 4.76
N ALA A 401 -14.10 -16.19 5.97
CA ALA A 401 -12.92 -16.94 6.37
C ALA A 401 -12.68 -18.15 5.45
N PHE A 402 -13.76 -18.83 5.03
CA PHE A 402 -13.68 -19.91 4.06
C PHE A 402 -13.18 -19.45 2.70
N ALA A 403 -13.72 -18.37 2.15
CA ALA A 403 -13.26 -17.83 0.87
C ALA A 403 -11.77 -17.45 0.91
N ILE A 404 -11.33 -16.77 1.97
CA ILE A 404 -9.94 -16.36 2.18
C ILE A 404 -9.03 -17.59 2.21
N MET A 405 -9.26 -18.53 3.13
CA MET A 405 -8.39 -19.70 3.28
C MET A 405 -8.41 -20.63 2.07
N GLN A 406 -9.57 -20.75 1.40
CA GLN A 406 -9.70 -21.56 0.20
C GLN A 406 -8.86 -21.01 -0.95
N GLU A 407 -8.81 -19.69 -1.15
CA GLU A 407 -8.01 -19.08 -2.21
C GLU A 407 -6.54 -18.94 -1.83
N MET A 408 -6.20 -18.65 -0.58
CA MET A 408 -4.80 -18.67 -0.12
C MET A 408 -4.17 -20.06 -0.29
N SER A 409 -4.84 -21.12 0.20
CA SER A 409 -4.34 -22.48 0.05
C SER A 409 -4.36 -22.96 -1.40
N LYS A 410 -5.28 -22.47 -2.25
CA LYS A 410 -5.33 -22.82 -3.68
C LYS A 410 -4.02 -22.48 -4.40
N LEU A 411 -3.32 -21.41 -3.99
CA LEU A 411 -2.02 -21.01 -4.55
C LEU A 411 -0.98 -22.14 -4.47
N SER A 412 -1.03 -22.98 -3.43
CA SER A 412 -0.10 -24.11 -3.25
C SER A 412 -0.38 -25.30 -4.18
N TYR A 413 -1.60 -25.43 -4.72
CA TYR A 413 -2.02 -26.59 -5.52
C TYR A 413 -2.22 -26.25 -6.99
N ARG A 414 -3.04 -25.23 -7.30
CA ARG A 414 -3.46 -24.90 -8.66
C ARG A 414 -3.44 -23.40 -8.88
N VAL A 415 -2.62 -22.98 -9.83
CA VAL A 415 -2.46 -21.60 -10.28
C VAL A 415 -2.51 -21.61 -11.80
N THR A 416 -3.29 -20.69 -12.38
CA THR A 416 -3.41 -20.57 -13.83
C THR A 416 -2.37 -19.59 -14.36
N GLU A 417 -1.95 -19.78 -15.60
CA GLU A 417 -1.01 -18.86 -16.25
C GLU A 417 -1.63 -17.47 -16.46
N GLU A 418 -2.92 -17.40 -16.78
CA GLU A 418 -3.64 -16.13 -16.96
C GLU A 418 -3.65 -15.28 -15.69
N ASP A 419 -3.85 -15.89 -14.52
CA ASP A 419 -3.84 -15.18 -13.24
C ASP A 419 -2.44 -14.62 -12.93
N VAL A 420 -1.39 -15.38 -13.23
CA VAL A 420 0.00 -14.95 -13.03
C VAL A 420 0.37 -13.81 -13.99
N ILE A 421 0.03 -13.92 -15.27
CA ILE A 421 0.29 -12.84 -16.23
C ILE A 421 -0.45 -11.56 -15.80
N ARG A 422 -1.72 -11.67 -15.40
CA ARG A 422 -2.51 -10.54 -14.91
C ARG A 422 -1.87 -9.87 -13.70
N ALA A 423 -1.46 -10.66 -12.72
CA ALA A 423 -0.84 -10.16 -11.49
C ALA A 423 0.52 -9.50 -11.75
N ARG A 424 1.37 -10.08 -12.61
CA ARG A 424 2.63 -9.45 -13.03
C ARG A 424 2.41 -8.09 -13.69
N ASN A 425 1.44 -8.02 -14.61
CA ASN A 425 1.10 -6.76 -15.28
C ASN A 425 0.60 -5.71 -14.28
N GLN A 426 -0.31 -6.10 -13.37
CA GLN A 426 -0.82 -5.21 -12.32
C GLN A 426 0.30 -4.75 -11.37
N LEU A 427 1.20 -5.63 -10.94
CA LEU A 427 2.30 -5.29 -10.06
C LEU A 427 3.26 -4.28 -10.71
N LYS A 428 3.65 -4.52 -11.96
CA LYS A 428 4.49 -3.58 -12.74
C LYS A 428 3.85 -2.22 -12.88
N SER A 429 2.56 -2.18 -13.25
CA SER A 429 1.81 -0.93 -13.34
C SER A 429 1.71 -0.23 -12.00
N SER A 430 1.41 -0.97 -10.92
CA SER A 430 1.32 -0.42 -9.56
C SER A 430 2.63 0.24 -9.14
N ILE A 431 3.76 -0.42 -9.37
CA ILE A 431 5.09 0.12 -9.04
C ILE A 431 5.38 1.38 -9.86
N GLN A 432 5.19 1.33 -11.18
CA GLN A 432 5.50 2.47 -12.04
C GLN A 432 4.60 3.68 -11.76
N LEU A 433 3.31 3.45 -11.48
CA LEU A 433 2.37 4.52 -11.14
C LEU A 433 2.61 5.08 -9.73
N HIS A 434 3.16 4.29 -8.82
CA HIS A 434 3.53 4.75 -7.48
C HIS A 434 4.74 5.69 -7.52
N LEU A 435 5.68 5.49 -8.45
CA LEU A 435 6.88 6.31 -8.62
C LEU A 435 6.63 7.69 -9.28
N ASP A 436 5.40 8.19 -9.23
CA ASP A 436 5.05 9.50 -9.78
C ASP A 436 5.35 10.63 -8.77
N GLY A 437 6.27 11.52 -9.17
CA GLY A 437 6.66 12.71 -8.41
C GLY A 437 7.91 12.54 -7.54
N SER A 438 8.57 13.67 -7.25
CA SER A 438 9.87 13.69 -6.55
C SER A 438 9.83 13.05 -5.16
N THR A 439 8.72 13.16 -4.42
CA THR A 439 8.57 12.58 -3.08
C THR A 439 8.53 11.06 -3.12
N ALA A 440 7.79 10.46 -4.05
CA ALA A 440 7.76 9.01 -4.21
C ALA A 440 9.14 8.47 -4.65
N VAL A 441 9.83 9.20 -5.54
CA VAL A 441 11.18 8.83 -5.97
C VAL A 441 12.20 8.85 -4.83
N VAL A 442 12.21 9.88 -3.97
CA VAL A 442 13.13 9.89 -2.82
C VAL A 442 12.81 8.82 -1.78
N GLU A 443 11.53 8.52 -1.55
CA GLU A 443 11.12 7.42 -0.67
C GLU A 443 11.64 6.09 -1.20
N ASP A 444 11.43 5.83 -2.49
CA ASP A 444 11.91 4.61 -3.14
C ASP A 444 13.44 4.49 -3.08
N ILE A 445 14.17 5.58 -3.37
CA ILE A 445 15.63 5.61 -3.23
C ILE A 445 16.03 5.32 -1.78
N GLY A 446 15.50 6.06 -0.82
CA GLY A 446 15.90 6.00 0.58
C GLY A 446 15.65 4.62 1.18
N ARG A 447 14.42 4.13 1.04
CA ARG A 447 14.00 2.81 1.50
C ARG A 447 14.86 1.70 0.87
N GLN A 448 15.06 1.71 -0.45
CA GLN A 448 15.88 0.68 -1.10
C GLN A 448 17.37 0.76 -0.73
N GLN A 449 17.91 1.96 -0.55
CA GLN A 449 19.29 2.13 -0.08
C GLN A 449 19.48 1.57 1.33
N LEU A 450 18.52 1.77 2.23
CA LEU A 450 18.58 1.18 3.58
C LEU A 450 18.47 -0.35 3.55
N ILE A 451 17.59 -0.89 2.71
CA ILE A 451 17.28 -2.32 2.68
C ILE A 451 18.31 -3.13 1.88
N TYR A 452 18.55 -2.75 0.62
CA TYR A 452 19.35 -3.51 -0.33
C TYR A 452 20.77 -2.99 -0.50
N GLY A 453 21.09 -1.81 0.07
CA GLY A 453 22.35 -1.11 -0.18
C GLY A 453 22.49 -0.56 -1.61
N ARG A 454 21.43 -0.65 -2.41
CA ARG A 454 21.34 -0.14 -3.78
C ARG A 454 19.89 0.08 -4.16
N ARG A 455 19.65 0.88 -5.19
CA ARG A 455 18.34 0.94 -5.85
C ARG A 455 18.31 -0.07 -7.00
N ILE A 456 17.32 -0.95 -6.99
CA ILE A 456 17.07 -1.92 -8.05
C ILE A 456 16.55 -1.15 -9.27
N PRO A 457 17.25 -1.19 -10.43
CA PRO A 457 16.76 -0.55 -11.64
C PRO A 457 15.43 -1.14 -12.09
N ILE A 458 14.52 -0.32 -12.62
CA ILE A 458 13.21 -0.77 -13.10
C ILE A 458 13.30 -1.91 -14.13
N PRO A 459 14.24 -1.90 -15.11
CA PRO A 459 14.42 -3.03 -16.01
C PRO A 459 14.76 -4.35 -15.30
N GLU A 460 15.60 -4.30 -14.26
CA GLU A 460 15.94 -5.47 -13.46
C GLU A 460 14.71 -5.96 -12.66
N LEU A 461 13.95 -5.03 -12.06
CA LEU A 461 12.74 -5.36 -11.31
C LEU A 461 11.68 -6.01 -12.21
N PHE A 462 11.47 -5.47 -13.42
CA PHE A 462 10.53 -6.03 -14.38
C PHE A 462 10.96 -7.43 -14.84
N ALA A 463 12.25 -7.65 -15.07
CA ALA A 463 12.78 -8.97 -15.40
C ALA A 463 12.57 -9.97 -14.25
N ARG A 464 12.78 -9.55 -12.99
CA ARG A 464 12.51 -10.39 -11.80
C ARG A 464 11.03 -10.74 -11.67
N ILE A 465 10.13 -9.78 -11.92
CA ILE A 465 8.68 -10.02 -11.91
C ILE A 465 8.29 -10.98 -13.03
N ASP A 466 8.85 -10.81 -14.24
CA ASP A 466 8.57 -11.68 -15.39
C ASP A 466 9.13 -13.08 -15.28
N ALA A 467 10.17 -13.28 -14.48
CA ALA A 467 10.68 -14.61 -14.18
C ALA A 467 9.71 -15.44 -13.32
N VAL A 468 8.71 -14.81 -12.69
CA VAL A 468 7.71 -15.53 -11.87
C VAL A 468 6.69 -16.21 -12.79
N ASP A 469 6.67 -17.53 -12.75
CA ASP A 469 5.73 -18.39 -13.47
C ASP A 469 4.81 -19.18 -12.51
N PRO A 470 3.78 -19.91 -13.00
CA PRO A 470 2.91 -20.70 -12.13
C PRO A 470 3.64 -21.75 -11.28
N SER A 471 4.78 -22.27 -11.75
CA SER A 471 5.57 -23.24 -11.01
C SER A 471 6.26 -22.60 -9.79
N THR A 472 6.76 -21.37 -9.98
CA THR A 472 7.39 -20.53 -8.97
C THR A 472 6.37 -20.15 -7.89
N ILE A 473 5.16 -19.72 -8.30
CA ILE A 473 4.08 -19.42 -7.35
C ILE A 473 3.75 -20.63 -6.49
N ARG A 474 3.57 -21.82 -7.10
CA ARG A 474 3.30 -23.05 -6.32
C ARG A 474 4.45 -23.38 -5.38
N ARG A 475 5.71 -23.27 -5.82
CA ARG A 475 6.88 -23.53 -4.96
C ARG A 475 6.90 -22.60 -3.75
N VAL A 476 6.68 -21.31 -3.98
CA VAL A 476 6.71 -20.28 -2.93
C VAL A 476 5.50 -20.43 -1.99
N ALA A 477 4.30 -20.67 -2.52
CA ALA A 477 3.12 -20.96 -1.71
C ALA A 477 3.29 -22.24 -0.86
N ASN A 478 3.96 -23.28 -1.39
CA ASN A 478 4.28 -24.46 -0.57
C ASN A 478 5.31 -24.16 0.53
N ARG A 479 6.22 -23.20 0.32
CA ARG A 479 7.18 -22.78 1.35
C ARG A 479 6.54 -21.94 2.46
N PHE A 480 5.65 -21.01 2.12
CA PHE A 480 5.13 -20.00 3.06
C PHE A 480 3.69 -20.24 3.56
N ILE A 481 2.88 -21.04 2.85
CA ILE A 481 1.45 -21.21 3.15
C ILE A 481 1.11 -22.66 3.53
N PHE A 482 1.65 -23.64 2.79
CA PHE A 482 1.29 -25.05 2.98
C PHE A 482 1.70 -25.56 4.37
N ASP A 483 0.71 -25.99 5.14
CA ASP A 483 0.88 -26.55 6.49
C ASP A 483 1.70 -25.67 7.45
N GLN A 484 1.69 -24.36 7.22
CA GLN A 484 2.34 -23.39 8.08
C GLN A 484 1.38 -22.92 9.19
N ASP A 485 1.96 -22.50 10.30
CA ASP A 485 1.21 -21.84 11.36
C ASP A 485 0.82 -20.42 10.93
N ILE A 486 -0.27 -19.92 11.52
CA ILE A 486 -0.86 -18.62 11.21
C ILE A 486 -0.93 -17.76 12.47
N ALA A 487 -0.98 -16.45 12.29
CA ALA A 487 -1.32 -15.47 13.30
C ALA A 487 -2.67 -14.83 12.96
N ILE A 488 -3.58 -14.71 13.93
CA ILE A 488 -4.89 -14.10 13.75
C ILE A 488 -5.07 -12.95 14.75
N ALA A 489 -5.47 -11.79 14.27
CA ALA A 489 -5.97 -10.69 15.11
C ALA A 489 -7.38 -10.32 14.66
N ALA A 490 -8.33 -10.28 15.60
CA ALA A 490 -9.72 -10.00 15.30
C ALA A 490 -10.37 -9.12 16.37
N MET A 491 -11.26 -8.21 15.95
CA MET A 491 -12.05 -7.35 16.83
C MET A 491 -13.49 -7.15 16.34
N GLY A 492 -14.39 -6.82 17.26
CA GLY A 492 -15.81 -6.56 16.99
C GLY A 492 -16.70 -7.78 17.24
N PRO A 493 -17.86 -7.90 16.57
CA PRO A 493 -18.82 -9.00 16.76
C PRO A 493 -18.34 -10.30 16.08
N ILE A 494 -17.27 -10.89 16.61
CA ILE A 494 -16.49 -11.99 16.00
C ILE A 494 -16.87 -13.40 16.52
N LYS A 495 -18.06 -13.55 17.12
CA LYS A 495 -18.51 -14.84 17.70
C LYS A 495 -18.63 -15.97 16.68
N SER A 496 -18.96 -15.62 15.44
CA SER A 496 -19.07 -16.55 14.29
C SER A 496 -17.74 -16.80 13.59
N LEU A 497 -16.67 -16.06 13.91
CA LEU A 497 -15.35 -16.27 13.31
C LEU A 497 -14.81 -17.65 13.75
N PRO A 498 -14.47 -18.55 12.82
CA PRO A 498 -13.97 -19.89 13.15
C PRO A 498 -12.74 -19.85 14.07
N ASP A 499 -12.53 -20.89 14.88
CA ASP A 499 -11.40 -20.98 15.83
C ASP A 499 -10.04 -21.16 15.12
N TYR A 500 -8.95 -21.05 15.89
CA TYR A 500 -7.59 -21.24 15.36
C TYR A 500 -7.42 -22.59 14.63
N ASN A 501 -7.94 -23.68 15.20
CA ASN A 501 -7.81 -25.02 14.62
C ASN A 501 -8.46 -25.11 13.24
N TRP A 502 -9.60 -24.45 13.07
CA TRP A 502 -10.28 -24.41 11.78
C TRP A 502 -9.39 -23.76 10.71
N PHE A 503 -8.78 -22.61 10.99
CA PHE A 503 -7.89 -21.94 10.04
C PHE A 503 -6.62 -22.76 9.80
N ARG A 504 -5.98 -23.26 10.87
CA ARG A 504 -4.77 -24.08 10.80
C ARG A 504 -4.97 -25.32 9.93
N ARG A 505 -6.14 -25.96 10.01
CA ARG A 505 -6.50 -27.12 9.15
C ARG A 505 -6.83 -26.73 7.71
N ARG A 506 -7.14 -25.47 7.42
CA ARG A 506 -7.44 -24.98 6.06
C ARG A 506 -6.20 -24.50 5.30
N THR A 507 -5.02 -24.51 5.92
CA THR A 507 -3.71 -24.28 5.26
C THR A 507 -3.30 -25.39 4.28
N TYR A 508 -4.02 -26.52 4.29
CA TYR A 508 -3.86 -27.63 3.34
C TYR A 508 -5.21 -28.20 2.87
N MET A 509 -5.21 -28.88 1.72
CA MET A 509 -6.39 -29.48 1.09
C MET A 509 -6.29 -31.00 1.15
N LEU A 510 -7.33 -31.67 1.68
CA LEU A 510 -7.37 -33.13 1.82
C LEU A 510 -7.58 -33.90 0.51
N ARG A 511 -7.85 -33.21 -0.60
CA ARG A 511 -8.22 -33.83 -1.88
C ARG A 511 -7.02 -34.21 -2.76
N TYR A 512 -5.87 -33.61 -2.48
CA TYR A 512 -4.58 -33.85 -3.14
C TYR A 512 -3.72 -34.63 -2.17
#